data_AF-A0A3A5UW47-F1
#
_entry.id   AF-A0A3A5UW47-F1
#
_cell.length_a   1.000
_cell.length_b   1.000
_cell.length_c   1.000
_cell.angle_alpha   90.00
_cell.angle_beta   90.00
_cell.angle_gamma   90.00
#
_symmetry.space_group_name_H-M   'P 1'
#
loop_
_entity.id
_entity.type
_entity.pdbx_description
1 polymer ?
#
loop_
_entity_poly.entity_id
_entity_poly.type
_entity_poly.pdbx_seq_one_letter_code
_entity_poly.pdbx_strand_id
1 'polypeptide(L)'
;MVDAKKVKEKISKVSEKVFSGSKNQAHKHCRICHKPISINAEPRVCKNVECVNKNDRDERNQKQMRLWMFIFFGLFAFSFVGPLILNLI
;
A
#
# COMPACT_ATOMS: atom_id res chain seq x y z
N MET A 1 12.08 -35.79 -36.54
CA MET A 1 12.95 -34.70 -36.05
C MET A 1 12.10 -33.45 -35.91
N VAL A 2 12.23 -32.72 -34.80
CA VAL A 2 11.49 -31.46 -34.60
C VAL A 2 12.20 -30.36 -35.38
N ASP A 3 11.48 -29.67 -36.26
CA ASP A 3 12.00 -28.56 -37.06
C ASP A 3 12.38 -27.35 -36.18
N ALA A 4 13.67 -27.24 -35.85
CA ALA A 4 14.22 -26.16 -35.03
C ALA A 4 13.88 -24.75 -35.57
N LYS A 5 13.77 -24.60 -36.90
CA LYS A 5 13.37 -23.33 -37.53
C LYS A 5 11.92 -22.94 -37.20
N LYS A 6 11.01 -23.92 -37.22
CA LYS A 6 9.58 -23.71 -36.95
C LYS A 6 9.32 -23.40 -35.47
N VAL A 7 10.11 -23.99 -34.58
CA VAL A 7 10.08 -23.69 -33.14
C VAL A 7 10.59 -22.28 -32.87
N LYS A 8 11.73 -21.89 -33.46
CA LYS A 8 12.30 -20.55 -33.30
C LYS A 8 11.34 -19.46 -33.76
N GLU A 9 10.65 -19.66 -34.88
CA GLU A 9 9.69 -18.70 -35.43
C GLU A 9 8.42 -18.56 -34.56
N LYS A 10 7.95 -19.66 -33.96
CA LYS A 10 6.85 -19.60 -32.98
C LYS A 10 7.27 -18.88 -31.70
N ILE A 11 8.48 -19.13 -31.21
CA ILE A 11 9.02 -18.47 -30.02
C ILE A 11 9.20 -16.97 -30.28
N SER A 12 9.72 -16.55 -31.44
CA SER A 12 9.86 -15.13 -31.76
C SER A 12 8.51 -14.42 -31.89
N LYS A 13 7.50 -15.05 -32.50
CA LYS A 13 6.14 -14.48 -32.57
C LYS A 13 5.44 -14.41 -31.21
N VAL A 14 5.64 -15.40 -30.34
CA VAL A 14 5.10 -15.38 -28.96
C VAL A 14 5.83 -14.34 -28.12
N SER A 15 7.16 -14.26 -28.24
CA SER A 15 7.97 -13.23 -27.60
C SER A 15 7.50 -11.84 -28.02
N GLU A 16 7.39 -11.58 -29.32
CA GLU A 16 6.87 -10.31 -29.83
C GLU A 16 5.45 -10.04 -29.34
N LYS A 17 4.53 -11.02 -29.28
CA LYS A 17 3.18 -10.82 -28.74
C LYS A 17 3.16 -10.56 -27.22
N VAL A 18 4.07 -11.17 -26.47
CA VAL A 18 4.24 -10.95 -25.01
C VAL A 18 4.86 -9.57 -24.75
N PHE A 19 5.81 -9.12 -25.57
CA PHE A 19 6.47 -7.82 -25.44
C PHE A 19 5.70 -6.65 -26.08
N SER A 20 4.98 -6.87 -27.19
CA SER A 20 4.10 -5.87 -27.84
C SER A 20 2.72 -5.75 -27.19
N GLY A 21 2.41 -6.65 -26.25
CA GLY A 21 1.22 -6.61 -25.41
C GLY A 21 1.33 -5.67 -24.20
N SER A 22 2.42 -4.92 -24.03
CA SER A 22 2.58 -3.96 -22.95
C SER A 22 1.79 -2.66 -23.20
N LYS A 23 0.48 -2.78 -23.37
CA LYS A 23 -0.44 -1.79 -22.76
C LYS A 23 -0.60 -2.10 -21.27
N ASN A 24 0.50 -2.46 -20.60
CA ASN A 24 0.60 -2.38 -19.15
C ASN A 24 0.71 -0.89 -18.81
N GLN A 25 -0.35 -0.14 -19.11
CA GLN A 25 -0.48 1.21 -18.61
C GLN A 25 -0.33 1.11 -17.10
N ALA A 26 0.58 1.92 -16.54
CA ALA A 26 0.72 2.01 -15.10
C ALA A 26 -0.69 2.20 -14.52
N HIS A 27 -1.06 1.39 -13.54
CA HIS A 27 -2.37 1.45 -12.90
C HIS A 27 -2.16 1.40 -11.41
N LYS A 28 -2.94 2.18 -10.67
CA LYS A 28 -2.99 2.09 -9.22
C LYS A 28 -4.00 0.99 -8.87
N HIS A 29 -3.77 0.23 -7.81
CA HIS A 29 -4.77 -0.68 -7.26
C HIS A 29 -5.43 -0.04 -6.05
N CYS A 30 -6.73 -0.28 -5.86
CA CYS A 30 -7.42 0.11 -4.63
C CYS A 30 -6.78 -0.58 -3.43
N ARG A 31 -6.43 0.18 -2.37
CA ARG A 31 -5.90 -0.41 -1.13
C ARG A 31 -6.85 -1.41 -0.45
N ILE A 32 -8.16 -1.24 -0.62
CA ILE A 32 -9.18 -2.03 0.09
C ILE A 32 -9.64 -3.22 -0.75
N CYS A 33 -10.06 -2.99 -2.00
CA CYS A 33 -10.65 -4.03 -2.86
C CYS A 33 -9.75 -4.47 -4.02
N HIS A 34 -8.53 -3.93 -4.13
CA HIS A 34 -7.54 -4.30 -5.15
C HIS A 34 -7.98 -4.13 -6.61
N LYS A 35 -9.09 -3.44 -6.89
CA LYS A 35 -9.52 -3.13 -8.26
C LYS A 35 -8.53 -2.15 -8.92
N PRO A 36 -8.30 -2.26 -10.25
CA PRO A 36 -7.48 -1.31 -10.98
C PRO A 36 -8.17 0.07 -11.02
N ILE A 37 -7.37 1.11 -10.83
CA ILE A 37 -7.74 2.53 -10.78
C ILE A 37 -6.74 3.31 -11.65
N SER A 38 -7.19 4.44 -12.22
CA SER A 38 -6.31 5.37 -12.92
C SER A 38 -5.15 5.87 -12.04
N ILE A 39 -4.02 6.20 -12.67
CA ILE A 39 -2.81 6.69 -11.99
C ILE A 39 -3.07 8.00 -11.26
N ASN A 40 -3.98 8.83 -11.76
CA ASN A 40 -4.28 10.16 -11.22
C ASN A 40 -5.35 10.13 -10.11
N ALA A 41 -5.81 8.95 -9.68
CA ALA A 41 -6.75 8.88 -8.57
C ALA A 41 -6.03 9.15 -7.23
N GLU A 42 -6.46 10.25 -6.60
CA GLU A 42 -6.16 10.66 -5.24
C GLU A 42 -7.50 10.74 -4.50
N PRO A 43 -7.75 10.06 -3.37
CA PRO A 43 -6.95 9.05 -2.63
C PRO A 43 -6.82 7.70 -3.37
N ARG A 44 -5.92 6.81 -2.89
CA ARG A 44 -5.64 5.46 -3.45
C ARG A 44 -6.76 4.43 -3.20
N VAL A 45 -8.01 4.86 -3.30
CA VAL A 45 -9.21 4.03 -3.14
C VAL A 45 -10.16 4.20 -4.32
N CYS A 46 -10.92 3.16 -4.63
CA CYS A 46 -11.92 3.24 -5.69
C CYS A 46 -13.10 4.10 -5.23
N LYS A 47 -13.89 4.62 -6.17
CA LYS A 47 -15.07 5.47 -5.91
C LYS A 47 -16.25 4.74 -5.23
N ASN A 48 -16.07 3.50 -4.77
CA ASN A 48 -17.10 2.77 -4.04
C ASN A 48 -17.18 3.29 -2.59
N VAL A 49 -18.39 3.63 -2.15
CA VAL A 49 -18.69 4.15 -0.80
C VAL A 49 -18.10 3.27 0.30
N GLU A 50 -18.13 1.94 0.15
CA GLU A 50 -17.55 1.03 1.15
C GLU A 50 -16.04 1.20 1.32
N CYS A 51 -15.32 1.41 0.21
CA CYS A 51 -13.86 1.55 0.22
C CYS A 51 -13.45 2.92 0.76
N VAL A 52 -14.24 3.97 0.46
CA VAL A 52 -14.01 5.32 0.99
C VAL A 52 -14.23 5.35 2.51
N ASN A 53 -15.32 4.76 3.00
CA ASN A 53 -15.61 4.71 4.44
C ASN A 53 -14.56 3.91 5.22
N LYS A 54 -14.12 2.76 4.69
CA LYS A 54 -13.02 1.99 5.29
C LYS A 54 -11.72 2.79 5.35
N ASN A 55 -11.38 3.52 4.29
CA ASN A 55 -10.18 4.35 4.29
C ASN A 55 -10.25 5.48 5.32
N ASP A 56 -11.38 6.18 5.41
CA ASP A 56 -11.57 7.23 6.41
C ASP A 56 -11.49 6.70 7.85
N ARG A 57 -12.09 5.53 8.11
CA ARG A 57 -11.99 4.87 9.42
C ARG A 57 -10.54 4.49 9.74
N ASP A 58 -9.81 3.93 8.77
CA ASP A 58 -8.41 3.56 8.96
C ASP A 58 -7.53 4.78 9.23
N GLU A 59 -7.74 5.89 8.52
CA GLU A 59 -7.00 7.14 8.76
C GLU A 59 -7.25 7.72 10.15
N ARG A 60 -8.51 7.70 10.61
CA ARG A 60 -8.86 8.10 11.98
C ARG A 60 -8.19 7.19 13.01
N ASN A 61 -8.26 5.88 12.81
CA ASN A 61 -7.65 4.91 13.71
C ASN A 61 -6.12 5.07 13.76
N GLN A 62 -5.46 5.29 12.62
CA GLN A 62 -4.01 5.52 12.59
C GLN A 62 -3.60 6.78 13.37
N LYS A 63 -4.34 7.88 13.21
CA LYS A 63 -4.09 9.11 13.97
C LYS A 63 -4.29 8.88 15.47
N GLN A 64 -5.37 8.20 15.84
CA GLN A 64 -5.65 7.86 17.23
C GLN A 64 -4.55 6.96 17.81
N MET A 65 -4.19 5.86 17.14
CA MET A 65 -3.13 4.96 17.62
C MET A 65 -1.80 5.68 17.82
N ARG A 66 -1.45 6.61 16.93
CA ARG A 66 -0.26 7.45 17.09
C ARG A 66 -0.34 8.32 18.35
N LEU A 67 -1.49 8.94 18.61
CA LEU A 67 -1.72 9.75 19.81
C LEU A 67 -1.66 8.89 21.10
N TRP A 68 -2.33 7.74 21.11
CA TRP A 68 -2.30 6.78 22.22
C TRP A 68 -0.88 6.30 22.52
N MET A 69 -0.05 6.11 21.49
CA MET A 69 1.35 5.74 21.67
C MET A 69 2.14 6.81 22.42
N PHE A 70 1.94 8.09 22.10
CA PHE A 70 2.57 9.19 22.83
C PHE A 70 2.09 9.29 24.28
N ILE A 71 0.80 9.14 24.52
CA ILE A 71 0.24 9.17 25.88
C ILE A 71 0.81 8.01 26.70
N PHE A 72 0.83 6.80 26.13
CA PHE A 72 1.36 5.61 26.79
C PHE A 72 2.84 5.79 27.16
N PHE A 73 3.67 6.20 26.21
CA PHE A 73 5.10 6.44 26.48
C PHE A 73 5.32 7.59 27.45
N GLY A 74 4.51 8.65 27.39
CA GLY A 74 4.58 9.77 28.33
C GLY A 74 4.29 9.35 29.77
N LEU A 75 3.20 8.61 29.99
CA LEU A 75 2.84 8.08 31.31
C LEU A 75 3.87 7.06 31.81
N PHE A 76 4.29 6.15 30.93
CA PHE A 76 5.32 5.16 31.25
C PHE A 76 6.62 5.85 31.68
N ALA A 77 7.16 6.75 30.86
CA ALA A 77 8.38 7.49 31.18
C ALA A 77 8.23 8.31 32.46
N PHE A 78 7.09 8.97 32.66
CA PHE A 78 6.82 9.73 33.88
C PHE A 78 6.80 8.85 35.13
N SER A 79 6.26 7.63 35.05
CA SER A 79 6.24 6.71 36.19
C SER A 79 7.65 6.33 36.68
N PHE A 80 8.65 6.29 35.80
CA PHE A 80 10.03 5.94 36.17
C PHE A 80 10.92 7.16 36.42
N VAL A 81 10.81 8.19 35.57
CA VAL A 81 11.67 9.37 35.60
C VAL A 81 11.09 10.48 36.48
N GLY A 82 9.76 10.55 36.61
CA GLY A 82 9.08 11.56 37.41
C GLY A 82 9.53 11.60 38.87
N PRO A 83 9.56 10.47 39.60
CA PRO A 83 10.06 10.44 40.98
C PRO A 83 11.52 10.88 41.11
N LEU A 84 12.37 10.57 40.12
CA LEU A 84 13.78 11.00 40.14
C LEU A 84 13.90 12.53 39.98
N ILE A 85 13.09 13.12 39.08
CA ILE A 85 13.09 14.57 38.87
C ILE A 85 12.52 15.32 40.09
N LEU A 86 11.45 14.81 40.70
CA LEU A 86 10.86 15.42 41.91
C LEU A 86 11.78 15.38 43.12
N ASN A 87 12.72 14.43 43.18
CA ASN A 87 13.72 14.35 44.25
C ASN A 87 14.97 15.21 43.98
N LEU A 88 15.16 15.69 42.75
CA LEU A 88 16.29 16.53 42.33
C LEU A 88 16.02 18.03 42.48
N ILE A 89 14.75 18.40 42.67
CA ILE A 89 14.25 19.76 42.93
C ILE A 89 14.07 19.92 44.44
#